data_AF-A0A2R6XZA4-F1
#
_entry.id   AF-A0A2R6XZA4-F1
#
_cell.length_a   1.000
_cell.length_b   1.000
_cell.length_c   1.000
_cell.angle_alpha   90.00
_cell.angle_beta   90.00
_cell.angle_gamma   90.00
#
_symmetry.space_group_name_H-M   'P 1'
#
loop_
_entity.id
_entity.type
_entity.pdbx_description
1 polymer ?
#
loop_
_entity_poly.entity_id
_entity_poly.type
_entity_poly.pdbx_seq_one_letter_code
_entity_poly.pdbx_strand_id
1 'polypeptide(L)'
;MREVSLPGAKIDVLDTDGDAVIVVEVKKSSRMVKGARLQVLFYLWRLKEHGISARGEIRVPKERKRIEIFLDGEGEAHLLTSIRALGEVLERPSPPPASWIPYCRSCAFLEFCWADDPQDPAPEANNPASEFQEE
;
A
#
# COMPACT_ATOMS: atom_id res chain seq x y z
N MET A 1 15.05 -16.37 4.24
CA MET A 1 13.69 -15.85 3.94
C MET A 1 12.83 -17.04 3.68
N ARG A 2 11.72 -17.13 4.40
CA ARG A 2 10.75 -18.22 4.31
C ARG A 2 9.40 -17.61 3.97
N GLU A 3 8.60 -18.30 3.18
CA GLU A 3 7.23 -17.89 2.89
C GLU A 3 6.27 -18.49 3.95
N VAL A 4 5.34 -17.67 4.44
CA VAL A 4 4.22 -18.08 5.29
C VAL A 4 2.92 -17.84 4.52
N SER A 5 2.07 -18.86 4.46
CA SER A 5 0.75 -18.79 3.85
C SER A 5 -0.29 -18.47 4.91
N LEU A 6 -1.05 -17.39 4.71
CA LEU A 6 -2.26 -17.07 5.43
C LEU A 6 -3.48 -17.17 4.50
N PRO A 7 -4.71 -17.28 5.02
CA PRO A 7 -5.90 -17.22 4.17
C PRO A 7 -5.89 -15.95 3.31
N GLY A 8 -5.80 -16.10 1.99
CA GLY A 8 -5.77 -14.99 1.03
C GLY A 8 -4.46 -14.22 0.91
N ALA A 9 -3.37 -14.63 1.57
CA ALA A 9 -2.09 -13.92 1.48
C ALA A 9 -0.88 -14.86 1.56
N LYS A 10 0.20 -14.48 0.87
CA LYS A 10 1.54 -15.06 1.01
C LYS A 10 2.47 -13.98 1.50
N ILE A 11 3.21 -14.29 2.57
CA ILE A 11 4.02 -13.32 3.28
C ILE A 11 5.44 -13.84 3.34
N ASP A 12 6.39 -13.02 2.91
CA ASP A 12 7.79 -13.31 3.14
C ASP A 12 8.20 -12.89 4.56
N VAL A 13 8.77 -13.84 5.29
CA VAL A 13 9.27 -13.62 6.65
C VAL A 13 10.73 -14.02 6.80
N LEU A 14 11.38 -13.38 7.77
CA LEU A 14 12.62 -13.85 8.36
C LEU A 14 12.30 -14.37 9.75
N ASP A 15 12.78 -15.58 10.00
CA ASP A 15 12.84 -16.13 11.35
C ASP A 15 14.14 -15.65 11.99
N THR A 16 14.08 -15.28 13.28
CA THR A 16 15.27 -14.92 14.05
C THR A 16 15.36 -15.86 15.24
N ASP A 17 16.57 -16.34 15.56
CA ASP A 17 16.80 -17.22 16.72
C ASP A 17 16.31 -16.51 18.00
N GLY A 18 15.11 -16.86 18.48
CA GLY A 18 14.52 -16.33 19.72
C GLY A 18 13.15 -15.66 19.63
N ASP A 19 12.21 -16.20 18.85
CA ASP A 19 10.75 -15.89 18.87
C ASP A 19 10.26 -14.64 18.11
N ALA A 20 11.13 -13.85 17.48
CA ALA A 20 10.70 -12.66 16.75
C ALA A 20 10.59 -12.91 15.23
N VAL A 21 9.36 -12.99 14.71
CA VAL A 21 9.09 -13.04 13.26
C VAL A 21 9.23 -11.64 12.67
N ILE A 22 9.94 -11.53 11.54
CA ILE A 22 10.07 -10.27 10.79
C ILE A 22 9.39 -10.41 9.43
N VAL A 23 8.30 -9.67 9.21
CA VAL A 23 7.68 -9.52 7.89
C VAL A 23 8.54 -8.59 7.03
N VAL A 24 8.95 -9.03 5.84
CA VAL A 24 9.84 -8.25 4.98
C VAL A 24 9.15 -7.93 3.66
N GLU A 25 9.03 -6.63 3.35
CA GLU A 25 8.56 -6.13 2.06
C GLU A 25 9.71 -5.47 1.31
N VAL A 26 9.98 -5.89 0.07
CA VAL A 26 11.08 -5.35 -0.74
C VAL A 26 10.54 -4.48 -1.86
N LYS A 27 10.93 -3.19 -1.90
CA LYS A 27 10.59 -2.25 -2.97
C LYS A 27 11.82 -1.81 -3.76
N LYS A 28 11.63 -1.57 -5.07
CA LYS A 28 12.69 -1.06 -5.95
C LYS A 28 13.07 0.41 -5.65
N SER A 29 12.12 1.21 -5.16
CA SER A 29 12.32 2.63 -4.82
C SER A 29 11.37 3.08 -3.70
N SER A 30 11.67 4.20 -3.07
CA SER A 30 10.89 4.78 -1.98
C SER A 30 9.55 5.40 -2.41
N ARG A 31 9.31 5.56 -3.72
CA ARG A 31 8.11 6.22 -4.28
C ARG A 31 6.78 5.64 -3.76
N MET A 32 6.76 4.37 -3.38
CA MET A 32 5.55 3.66 -2.94
C MET A 32 5.65 3.17 -1.49
N VAL A 33 6.53 3.78 -0.68
CA VAL A 33 6.72 3.37 0.72
C VAL A 33 5.43 3.57 1.53
N LYS A 34 4.67 4.64 1.29
CA LYS A 34 3.40 4.88 2.01
C LYS A 34 2.42 3.71 1.86
N GLY A 35 2.24 3.21 0.63
CA GLY A 35 1.41 2.03 0.38
C GLY A 35 2.02 0.75 0.96
N ALA A 36 3.34 0.59 0.86
CA ALA A 36 4.06 -0.55 1.45
C ALA A 36 3.90 -0.59 2.99
N ARG A 37 3.82 0.56 3.67
CA ARG A 37 3.57 0.62 5.12
C ARG A 37 2.22 0.02 5.48
N LEU A 38 1.14 0.41 4.81
CA LEU A 38 -0.18 -0.18 5.04
C LEU A 38 -0.22 -1.69 4.77
N GLN A 39 0.47 -2.14 3.71
CA GLN A 39 0.60 -3.56 3.40
C GLN A 39 1.29 -4.33 4.54
N VAL A 40 2.43 -3.83 5.04
CA VAL A 40 3.14 -4.48 6.15
C VAL A 40 2.30 -4.44 7.43
N LEU A 41 1.66 -3.32 7.76
CA LEU A 41 0.74 -3.22 8.90
C LEU A 41 -0.39 -4.25 8.82
N PHE A 42 -0.98 -4.43 7.64
CA PHE A 42 -2.01 -5.45 7.42
C PHE A 42 -1.49 -6.85 7.73
N TYR A 43 -0.29 -7.21 7.28
CA TYR A 43 0.32 -8.51 7.58
C TYR A 43 0.62 -8.70 9.06
N LEU A 44 1.15 -7.69 9.74
CA LEU A 44 1.37 -7.73 11.19
C LEU A 44 0.04 -7.92 11.95
N TRP A 45 -1.00 -7.22 11.52
CA TRP A 45 -2.34 -7.35 12.10
C TRP A 45 -2.91 -8.76 11.90
N ARG A 46 -2.81 -9.33 10.69
CA ARG A 46 -3.22 -10.73 10.44
C ARG A 46 -2.44 -11.74 11.27
N LEU A 47 -1.13 -11.55 11.44
CA LEU A 47 -0.32 -12.42 12.29
C LEU A 47 -0.72 -12.32 13.77
N LYS A 48 -1.01 -11.10 14.26
CA LYS A 48 -1.54 -10.86 15.61
C LYS A 48 -2.88 -11.58 15.84
N GLU A 49 -3.80 -11.57 14.87
CA GLU A 49 -5.07 -12.32 14.95
C GLU A 49 -4.86 -13.84 15.10
N HIS A 50 -3.73 -14.36 14.63
CA HIS A 50 -3.31 -15.75 14.78
C HIS A 50 -2.40 -15.99 16.00
N GLY A 51 -2.23 -15.00 16.89
CA GLY A 51 -1.41 -15.11 18.09
C GLY A 51 0.10 -15.04 17.86
N ILE A 52 0.55 -14.63 16.67
CA ILE A 52 1.97 -14.54 16.30
C ILE A 52 2.44 -13.10 16.52
N SER A 53 3.46 -12.93 17.37
CA SER A 53 4.14 -11.66 17.54
C SER A 53 5.14 -11.43 16.41
N ALA A 54 5.05 -10.27 15.75
CA ALA A 54 5.92 -9.94 14.64
C ALA A 54 6.19 -8.44 14.55
N ARG A 55 7.29 -8.09 13.89
CA ARG A 55 7.60 -6.73 13.44
C ARG A 55 7.79 -6.70 11.93
N GLY A 56 7.69 -5.52 11.32
CA GLY A 56 7.81 -5.34 9.88
C GLY A 56 9.10 -4.62 9.48
N GLU A 57 9.57 -4.89 8.27
CA GLU A 57 10.69 -4.18 7.65
C GLU A 57 10.40 -3.95 6.16
N ILE A 58 10.46 -2.69 5.72
CA ILE A 58 10.47 -2.34 4.29
C ILE A 58 11.92 -2.13 3.87
N ARG A 59 12.37 -2.89 2.86
CA ARG A 59 13.70 -2.78 2.29
C ARG A 59 13.63 -2.10 0.94
N VAL A 60 14.47 -1.08 0.74
CA VAL A 60 14.66 -0.41 -0.56
C VAL A 60 16.13 -0.55 -0.97
N PRO A 61 16.54 -1.70 -1.54
CA PRO A 61 17.96 -2.01 -1.77
C PRO A 61 18.69 -0.98 -2.62
N LYS A 62 18.03 -0.47 -3.68
CA LYS A 62 18.59 0.56 -4.58
C LYS A 62 18.99 1.84 -3.83
N GLU A 63 18.27 2.17 -2.77
CA GLU A 63 18.49 3.37 -1.96
C GLU A 63 19.21 3.06 -0.66
N ARG A 64 19.58 1.79 -0.42
CA ARG A 64 20.18 1.31 0.83
C ARG A 64 19.37 1.68 2.08
N LYS A 65 18.04 1.76 1.94
CA LYS A 65 17.13 2.10 3.05
C LYS A 65 16.47 0.84 3.62
N ARG A 66 16.32 0.84 4.94
CA ARG A 66 15.50 -0.10 5.72
C ARG A 66 14.61 0.72 6.63
N ILE A 67 13.32 0.41 6.64
CA ILE A 67 12.32 1.13 7.41
C ILE A 67 11.62 0.10 8.28
N GLU A 68 11.79 0.20 9.59
CA GLU A 68 11.08 -0.65 10.53
C GLU A 68 9.64 -0.19 10.69
N ILE A 69 8.73 -1.16 10.81
CA ILE A 69 7.30 -0.94 10.96
C ILE A 69 6.82 -1.77 12.14
N PHE A 70 6.06 -1.14 13.04
CA PHE A 70 5.47 -1.78 14.20
C PHE A 70 3.96 -1.63 14.13
N LEU A 71 3.24 -2.66 14.58
CA LEU A 71 1.80 -2.57 14.78
C LEU A 71 1.53 -1.99 16.18
N ASP A 72 1.77 -0.70 16.33
CA ASP A 72 1.40 0.06 17.51
C ASP A 72 -0.05 0.58 17.40
N GLY A 73 -0.51 1.31 18.43
CA GLY A 73 -1.88 1.83 18.46
C GLY A 73 -2.21 2.78 17.30
N GLU A 74 -1.25 3.59 16.85
CA GLU A 74 -1.43 4.51 15.74
C GLU A 74 -1.50 3.74 14.41
N GLY A 75 -0.57 2.81 14.19
CA GLY A 75 -0.51 1.97 13.00
C GLY A 75 -1.75 1.08 12.85
N GLU A 76 -2.22 0.49 13.95
CA GLU A 76 -3.45 -0.31 13.96
C GLU A 76 -4.68 0.55 13.68
N ALA A 77 -4.80 1.74 14.29
CA ALA A 77 -5.89 2.66 14.03
C ALA A 77 -5.92 3.15 12.57
N HIS A 78 -4.76 3.50 12.00
CA HIS A 78 -4.64 3.92 10.61
C HIS A 78 -5.00 2.78 9.64
N LEU A 79 -4.57 1.55 9.92
CA LEU A 79 -4.94 0.36 9.15
C LEU A 79 -6.46 0.13 9.16
N LEU A 80 -7.07 0.08 10.34
CA LEU A 80 -8.51 -0.19 10.48
C LEU A 80 -9.37 0.91 9.85
N THR A 81 -8.93 2.17 9.93
CA THR A 81 -9.56 3.29 9.24
C THR A 81 -9.49 3.11 7.72
N SER A 82 -8.33 2.69 7.19
CA SER A 82 -8.14 2.44 5.77
C SER A 82 -9.00 1.27 5.27
N ILE A 83 -9.13 0.20 6.05
CA ILE A 83 -9.98 -0.95 5.73
C ILE A 83 -11.46 -0.53 5.68
N ARG A 84 -11.91 0.28 6.65
CA ARG A 84 -13.29 0.81 6.67
C ARG A 84 -13.57 1.66 5.44
N ALA A 85 -12.70 2.62 5.13
CA ALA A 85 -12.85 3.48 3.97
C ALA A 85 -12.87 2.67 2.66
N LEU A 86 -12.07 1.61 2.55
CA LEU A 86 -12.12 0.69 1.41
C LEU A 86 -13.49 -0.03 1.33
N GLY A 87 -14.02 -0.52 2.45
CA GLY A 87 -15.35 -1.11 2.51
C GLY A 87 -16.44 -0.15 2.02
N GLU A 88 -16.42 1.10 2.49
CA GLU A 88 -17.36 2.15 2.06
C GLU A 88 -17.27 2.46 0.56
N VAL A 89 -16.11 2.28 -0.07
CA VAL A 89 -15.95 2.43 -1.53
C VAL A 89 -16.52 1.23 -2.28
N LEU A 90 -16.28 0.01 -1.77
CA LEU A 90 -16.77 -1.24 -2.38
C LEU A 90 -18.29 -1.39 -2.33
N GLU A 91 -18.94 -0.79 -1.34
CA GLU A 91 -20.40 -0.80 -1.18
C GLU A 91 -21.13 0.20 -2.10
N ARG A 92 -20.40 1.09 -2.78
CA ARG A 92 -21.02 2.07 -3.68
C ARG A 92 -21.54 1.38 -4.94
N PRO A 93 -22.68 1.83 -5.50
CA PRO A 93 -23.21 1.30 -6.76
C PRO A 93 -22.29 1.60 -7.95
N SER A 94 -21.44 2.63 -7.85
CA SER A 94 -20.48 3.03 -8.87
C SER A 94 -19.18 3.50 -8.22
N PRO A 95 -18.02 3.39 -8.92
CA PRO A 95 -16.77 3.95 -8.43
C PRO A 95 -16.87 5.47 -8.24
N PRO A 96 -16.01 6.08 -7.39
CA PRO A 96 -15.93 7.53 -7.30
C PRO A 96 -15.56 8.14 -8.66
N PRO A 97 -15.98 9.38 -8.96
CA PRO A 97 -15.61 10.08 -10.18
C PRO A 97 -14.09 10.09 -10.36
N ALA A 98 -13.63 9.83 -11.58
CA ALA A 98 -12.21 9.86 -11.90
C ALA A 98 -11.68 11.29 -11.73
N SER A 99 -10.50 11.42 -11.12
CA SER A 99 -9.74 12.67 -11.04
C SER A 99 -8.35 12.44 -11.59
N TRP A 100 -7.86 13.36 -12.42
CA TRP A 100 -6.51 13.25 -12.96
C TRP A 100 -5.45 13.40 -11.86
N ILE A 101 -4.56 12.41 -11.76
CA ILE A 101 -3.43 12.39 -10.80
C ILE A 101 -2.12 12.06 -11.53
N PRO A 102 -0.94 12.34 -10.93
CA PRO A 102 0.35 12.09 -11.58
C PRO A 102 0.57 10.65 -12.05
N TYR A 103 -0.09 9.66 -11.41
CA TYR A 103 -0.01 8.25 -11.78
C TYR A 103 -0.85 7.87 -13.01
N CYS A 104 -1.80 8.71 -13.44
CA CYS A 104 -2.68 8.43 -14.59
C CYS A 104 -1.90 8.18 -15.89
N ARG A 105 -0.78 8.89 -16.11
CA ARG A 105 0.02 8.80 -17.34
C ARG A 105 0.54 7.39 -17.65
N SER A 106 0.70 6.55 -16.62
CA SER A 106 1.15 5.16 -16.75
C SER A 106 0.15 4.16 -16.16
N CYS A 107 -1.09 4.59 -15.92
CA CYS A 107 -2.10 3.77 -15.25
C CYS A 107 -2.69 2.75 -16.23
N ALA A 108 -2.70 1.47 -15.86
CA ALA A 108 -3.33 0.41 -16.66
C ALA A 108 -4.86 0.57 -16.77
N PHE A 109 -5.46 1.39 -15.91
CA PHE A 109 -6.91 1.66 -15.91
C PHE A 109 -7.29 2.95 -16.65
N LEU A 110 -6.34 3.63 -17.30
CA LEU A 110 -6.58 4.93 -17.92
C LEU A 110 -7.79 4.90 -18.86
N GLU A 111 -7.82 3.96 -19.81
CA GLU A 111 -8.91 3.86 -20.79
C GLU A 111 -10.26 3.53 -20.14
N PHE A 112 -10.26 2.80 -19.02
CA PHE A 112 -11.50 2.49 -18.29
C PHE A 112 -12.03 3.70 -17.52
N CYS A 113 -11.16 4.54 -16.95
CA CYS A 113 -11.58 5.72 -16.20
C CYS A 113 -12.20 6.80 -17.08
N TRP A 114 -11.88 6.83 -18.38
CA TRP A 114 -12.28 7.89 -19.32
C TRP A 114 -13.06 7.34 -20.53
N ALA A 115 -13.61 6.12 -20.45
CA ALA A 115 -14.35 5.49 -21.55
C ALA A 115 -15.69 6.18 -21.85
N ASP A 116 -16.34 6.76 -20.83
CA ASP A 116 -17.73 7.20 -20.90
C ASP A 116 -17.93 8.71 -21.09
N ASP A 117 -16.85 9.51 -21.23
CA ASP A 117 -16.94 10.97 -21.37
C ASP A 117 -16.45 11.47 -22.75
N PRO A 118 -17.36 11.82 -23.69
CA PRO A 118 -17.00 12.44 -24.95
C PRO A 118 -16.62 13.94 -24.84
N GLN A 119 -16.70 14.56 -23.66
CA GLN A 119 -16.36 15.98 -23.42
C GLN A 119 -15.16 16.22 -22.47
N ASP A 120 -14.62 15.18 -21.83
CA ASP A 120 -13.39 15.28 -21.03
C ASP A 120 -12.35 14.25 -21.51
N PRO A 121 -11.75 14.45 -22.70
CA PRO A 121 -10.62 13.64 -23.10
C PRO A 121 -9.55 13.77 -22.02
N ALA A 122 -8.95 12.65 -21.60
CA ALA A 122 -7.82 12.61 -20.68
C ALA A 122 -6.93 13.85 -20.92
N PRO A 123 -6.79 14.77 -19.95
CA PRO A 123 -6.23 16.08 -20.20
C PRO A 123 -4.93 15.92 -20.97
N GLU A 124 -4.84 16.57 -22.14
CA GLU A 124 -3.62 16.59 -22.94
C GLU A 124 -2.45 16.77 -21.97
N ALA A 125 -1.49 15.86 -22.01
CA ALA A 125 -0.49 15.65 -20.97
C ALA A 125 0.48 16.83 -20.81
N ASN A 126 -0.02 18.03 -20.52
CA ASN A 126 0.73 19.15 -20.00
C ASN A 126 1.05 18.84 -18.54
N ASN A 127 2.27 19.21 -18.16
CA ASN A 127 2.94 18.73 -16.98
C ASN A 127 2.76 19.74 -15.82
N PRO A 128 1.91 19.49 -14.80
CA PRO A 128 2.01 20.23 -13.55
C PRO A 128 2.95 19.42 -12.63
N ALA A 129 4.25 19.47 -12.94
CA ALA A 129 5.29 19.11 -11.97
C ALA A 129 5.63 20.30 -11.05
N SER A 130 4.73 21.27 -10.93
CA SER A 130 4.80 22.36 -9.96
C SER A 130 3.53 22.29 -9.13
N GLU A 131 3.65 22.34 -7.80
CA GLU A 131 2.57 22.32 -6.80
C GLU A 131 2.11 20.94 -6.33
N PHE A 132 3.07 20.15 -5.85
CA PHE A 132 2.84 19.42 -4.60
C PHE A 132 3.82 19.98 -3.57
N GLN A 133 3.34 20.89 -2.72
CA GLN A 133 4.07 21.30 -1.53
C GLN A 133 3.88 20.23 -0.45
N GLU A 134 5.01 19.85 0.14
CA GLU A 134 5.14 18.90 1.23
C GLU A 134 4.51 19.47 2.50
N GLU A 135 3.50 18.78 3.04
CA GLU A 135 3.18 18.73 4.48
C GLU A 135 2.80 17.29 4.86
#